data_AF-A0A559RQ83-F1
#
_entry.id   AF-A0A559RQ83-F1
#
_cell.length_a   1.000
_cell.length_b   1.000
_cell.length_c   1.000
_cell.angle_alpha   90.00
_cell.angle_beta   90.00
_cell.angle_gamma   90.00
#
_symmetry.space_group_name_H-M   'P 1'
#
loop_
_entity.id
_entity.type
_entity.pdbx_description
1 polymer ?
#
loop_
_entity_poly.entity_id
_entity_poly.type
_entity_poly.pdbx_seq_one_letter_code
_entity_poly.pdbx_strand_id
1 'polypeptide(L)'
;MDISLQNAIITELHNLIDYSCESHNEESVDYGSLHRALIKKYFEAESVVIDRGQHKVLLEICTDKEINEISCRDVDVDFNNFNQFLKSCIDEKHASMRFYRNMLRYYHVVEPISA
;
A
#
# COMPACT_ATOMS: atom_id res chain seq x y z
N MET A 1 -6.59 -15.83 14.75
CA MET A 1 -5.93 -16.18 13.47
C MET A 1 -4.69 -16.98 13.82
N ASP A 2 -4.33 -17.98 13.03
CA ASP A 2 -3.08 -18.72 13.24
C ASP A 2 -1.89 -17.79 12.96
N ILE A 3 -0.94 -17.71 13.90
CA ILE A 3 0.28 -16.87 13.79
C ILE A 3 1.11 -17.30 12.57
N SER A 4 1.12 -18.59 12.24
CA SER A 4 1.84 -19.10 11.07
C SER A 4 1.27 -18.54 9.76
N LEU A 5 -0.05 -18.47 9.65
CA LEU A 5 -0.76 -17.92 8.49
C LEU A 5 -0.53 -16.41 8.37
N GLN A 6 -0.54 -15.69 9.50
CA GLN A 6 -0.24 -14.26 9.51
C GLN A 6 1.17 -13.99 8.98
N ASN A 7 2.18 -14.71 9.47
CA ASN A 7 3.55 -14.55 9.02
C ASN A 7 3.72 -14.86 7.52
N ALA A 8 3.02 -15.88 7.01
CA ALA A 8 3.01 -16.18 5.59
C ALA A 8 2.42 -15.03 4.75
N ILE A 9 1.31 -14.44 5.18
CA ILE A 9 0.70 -13.28 4.49
C ILE A 9 1.65 -12.09 4.46
N ILE A 10 2.30 -11.77 5.58
CA ILE A 10 3.25 -10.66 5.66
C ILE A 10 4.47 -10.91 4.77
N THR A 11 5.00 -12.14 4.80
CA THR A 11 6.15 -12.51 3.97
C THR A 11 5.83 -12.35 2.49
N GLU A 12 4.68 -12.85 2.03
CA GLU A 12 4.31 -12.69 0.62
C GLU A 12 3.99 -11.25 0.24
N LEU A 13 3.47 -10.45 1.17
CA LEU A 13 3.27 -9.03 0.91
C LEU A 13 4.59 -8.28 0.75
N HIS A 14 5.62 -8.63 1.54
CA HIS A 14 6.96 -8.10 1.35
C HIS A 14 7.55 -8.49 -0.01
N ASN A 15 7.38 -9.75 -0.43
CA ASN A 15 7.82 -10.22 -1.75
C ASN A 15 7.12 -9.45 -2.89
N LEU A 16 5.81 -9.24 -2.77
CA LEU A 16 5.04 -8.45 -3.73
C LEU A 16 5.51 -6.98 -3.76
N ILE A 17 5.83 -6.39 -2.61
CA ILE A 17 6.37 -5.02 -2.54
C ILE A 17 7.74 -4.95 -3.22
N ASP A 18 8.62 -5.92 -2.96
CA ASP A 18 9.93 -6.04 -3.62
C ASP A 18 9.78 -6.06 -5.12
N TYR A 19 8.98 -7.01 -5.62
CA TYR A 19 8.68 -7.12 -7.04
C TYR A 19 8.12 -5.81 -7.61
N SER A 20 7.09 -5.24 -6.99
CA SER A 20 6.40 -4.05 -7.51
C SER A 20 7.23 -2.76 -7.53
N CYS A 21 8.38 -2.74 -6.84
CA CYS A 21 9.28 -1.59 -6.81
C CYS A 21 10.39 -1.66 -7.87
N GLU A 22 10.62 -2.84 -8.44
CA GLU A 22 11.59 -3.06 -9.51
C GLU A 22 11.07 -2.54 -10.85
N SER A 23 11.99 -2.21 -11.76
CA SER A 23 11.64 -1.75 -13.11
C SER A 23 11.44 -2.95 -14.01
N HIS A 24 10.19 -3.36 -14.20
CA HIS A 24 9.85 -4.45 -15.11
C HIS A 24 9.57 -3.88 -16.51
N ASN A 25 10.32 -4.34 -17.50
CA ASN A 25 10.24 -3.83 -18.87
C ASN A 25 8.98 -4.29 -19.63
N GLU A 26 8.18 -5.19 -19.07
CA GLU A 26 7.17 -5.95 -19.83
C GLU A 26 5.76 -6.04 -19.19
N GLU A 27 5.52 -5.45 -18.01
CA GLU A 27 4.26 -5.71 -17.30
C GLU A 27 3.15 -4.70 -17.54
N SER A 28 1.96 -5.20 -17.84
CA SER A 28 0.70 -4.45 -17.98
C SER A 28 0.04 -4.09 -16.64
N VAL A 29 0.66 -4.43 -15.50
CA VAL A 29 0.06 -4.34 -14.16
C VAL A 29 0.40 -2.99 -13.53
N ASP A 30 -0.62 -2.19 -13.19
CA ASP A 30 -0.45 -0.94 -12.45
C ASP A 30 -0.19 -1.21 -10.96
N TYR A 31 1.08 -1.34 -10.59
CA TYR A 31 1.49 -1.39 -9.19
C TYR A 31 1.36 -0.05 -8.46
N GLY A 32 1.13 1.07 -9.16
CA GLY A 32 0.83 2.33 -8.50
C GLY A 32 -0.42 2.24 -7.62
N SER A 33 -1.41 1.44 -8.04
CA SER A 33 -2.62 1.18 -7.25
C SER A 33 -2.32 0.35 -5.99
N LEU A 34 -1.40 -0.61 -6.06
CA LEU A 34 -0.89 -1.34 -4.89
C LEU A 34 -0.28 -0.37 -3.88
N HIS A 35 0.65 0.47 -4.34
CA HIS A 35 1.42 1.38 -3.50
C HIS A 35 0.50 2.39 -2.79
N ARG A 36 -0.40 3.03 -3.54
CA ARG A 36 -1.39 3.98 -2.97
C ARG A 36 -2.28 3.30 -1.94
N ALA A 37 -2.74 2.08 -2.21
CA ALA A 37 -3.64 1.36 -1.30
C ALA A 37 -2.96 1.01 0.04
N LEU A 38 -1.69 0.59 0.01
CA LEU A 38 -0.91 0.33 1.22
C LEU A 38 -0.75 1.58 2.08
N ILE A 39 -0.33 2.68 1.46
CA ILE A 39 -0.14 3.97 2.13
C ILE A 39 -1.47 4.50 2.69
N LYS A 40 -2.53 4.49 1.85
CA LYS A 40 -3.88 4.94 2.25
C LYS A 40 -4.38 4.17 3.47
N LYS A 41 -4.18 2.84 3.48
CA LYS A 41 -4.58 1.98 4.60
C LYS A 41 -3.79 2.24 5.89
N TYR A 42 -2.50 2.61 5.78
CA TYR A 42 -1.64 2.87 6.94
C TYR A 42 -1.92 4.22 7.59
N PHE A 43 -2.02 5.28 6.78
CA PHE A 43 -2.26 6.64 7.26
C PHE A 43 -3.73 6.98 7.46
N GLU A 44 -4.65 6.08 7.09
CA GLU A 44 -6.09 6.34 7.03
C GLU A 44 -6.40 7.60 6.19
N ALA A 45 -5.63 7.78 5.12
CA ALA A 45 -5.76 8.93 4.23
C ALA A 45 -7.00 8.82 3.34
N GLU A 46 -7.52 9.94 2.87
CA GLU A 46 -8.54 10.00 1.82
C GLU A 46 -7.91 9.90 0.43
N SER A 47 -6.79 10.58 0.20
CA SER A 47 -6.04 10.51 -1.06
C SER A 47 -4.54 10.40 -0.82
N VAL A 48 -3.85 9.83 -1.81
CA VAL A 48 -2.39 9.58 -1.80
C VAL A 48 -1.82 9.94 -3.16
N VAL A 49 -0.87 10.87 -3.18
CA VAL A 49 -0.06 11.21 -4.36
C VAL A 49 1.39 10.86 -4.06
N ILE A 50 2.01 10.07 -4.94
CA ILE A 50 3.39 9.59 -4.76
C ILE A 50 4.27 10.33 -5.76
N ASP A 51 5.23 11.11 -5.25
CA ASP A 51 6.29 11.74 -6.02
C ASP A 51 7.61 11.02 -5.74
N ARG A 52 7.96 10.08 -6.61
CA ARG A 52 9.23 9.34 -6.51
C ARG A 52 10.44 10.22 -6.81
N GLY A 53 10.29 11.28 -7.61
CA GLY A 53 11.39 12.18 -7.96
C GLY A 53 11.78 13.10 -6.81
N GLN A 54 10.78 13.56 -6.06
CA GLN A 54 10.98 14.39 -4.85
C GLN A 54 11.06 13.57 -3.56
N HIS A 55 10.99 12.24 -3.63
CA HIS A 55 11.06 11.37 -2.46
C HIS A 55 9.95 11.67 -1.43
N LYS A 56 8.75 11.97 -1.92
CA LYS A 56 7.62 12.46 -1.12
C LYS A 56 6.32 11.73 -1.41
N VAL A 57 5.50 11.60 -0.37
CA VAL A 57 4.10 11.22 -0.47
C VAL A 57 3.25 12.35 0.09
N LEU A 58 2.30 12.84 -0.69
CA LEU A 58 1.30 13.80 -0.23
C LEU A 58 0.04 13.03 0.13
N LEU A 59 -0.45 13.28 1.34
CA LEU A 59 -1.61 12.64 1.92
C LEU A 59 -2.67 13.69 2.21
N GLU A 60 -3.92 13.43 1.84
CA GLU A 60 -5.05 14.17 2.39
C GLU A 60 -5.63 13.37 3.55
N ILE A 61 -5.60 13.92 4.76
CA ILE A 61 -6.16 13.28 5.95
C ILE A 61 -7.41 14.04 6.37
N CYS A 62 -8.54 13.35 6.40
CA CYS A 62 -9.81 13.92 6.82
C CYS A 62 -10.21 13.39 8.20
N THR A 63 -10.66 14.27 9.08
CA THR A 63 -11.14 13.92 10.43
C THR A 63 -12.49 14.55 10.69
N ASP A 64 -13.39 13.79 11.29
CA ASP A 64 -14.66 14.30 11.79
C ASP A 64 -14.39 15.19 13.01
N LYS A 65 -14.71 16.49 12.88
CA LYS A 65 -14.59 17.42 14.00
C LYS A 65 -15.89 17.50 14.81
N GLU A 66 -17.02 17.55 14.10
CA GLU A 66 -18.36 17.64 14.67
C GLU A 66 -19.37 16.86 13.80
N ILE A 67 -20.61 16.72 14.29
CA ILE A 67 -21.70 16.08 13.55
C ILE A 67 -21.94 16.87 12.25
N ASN A 68 -21.57 16.26 11.11
CA ASN A 68 -21.63 16.81 9.75
C ASN A 68 -20.51 17.80 9.36
N GLU A 69 -19.38 17.85 10.06
CA GLU A 69 -18.21 18.64 9.64
C GLU A 69 -16.96 17.78 9.48
N ILE A 70 -16.51 17.63 8.23
CA ILE A 70 -15.27 16.95 7.86
C ILE A 70 -14.19 18.01 7.65
N SER A 71 -13.08 17.89 8.37
CA SER A 71 -11.89 18.72 8.17
C SER A 71 -10.81 17.90 7.51
N CYS A 72 -10.37 18.30 6.32
CA CYS A 72 -9.25 17.68 5.61
C CYS A 72 -7.99 18.55 5.71
N ARG A 73 -6.83 17.92 5.74
CA ARG A 73 -5.52 18.58 5.72
C ARG A 73 -4.54 17.80 4.85
N ASP A 74 -3.67 18.54 4.18
CA ASP A 74 -2.57 17.96 3.43
C ASP A 74 -1.36 17.70 4.34
N VAL A 75 -0.73 16.54 4.17
CA VAL A 75 0.45 16.12 4.92
C VAL A 75 1.49 15.57 3.95
N ASP A 76 2.68 16.17 3.97
CA ASP A 76 3.84 15.67 3.26
C ASP A 76 4.60 14.65 4.12
N VAL A 77 4.94 13.51 3.53
CA VAL A 77 5.77 12.47 4.15
C VAL A 77 6.97 12.19 3.24
N ASP A 78 8.16 12.50 3.75
CA ASP A 78 9.42 12.20 3.06
C ASP A 78 9.80 10.73 3.23
N PHE A 79 10.42 10.13 2.20
CA PHE A 79 11.00 8.78 2.27
C PHE A 79 12.38 8.70 1.60
N ASN A 80 13.31 7.97 2.21
CA ASN A 80 14.62 7.75 1.59
C ASN A 80 14.62 6.62 0.57
N ASN A 81 13.96 5.50 0.94
CA ASN A 81 13.85 4.32 0.09
C ASN A 81 12.37 3.93 0.02
N PHE A 82 11.80 3.97 -1.18
CA PHE A 82 10.36 3.78 -1.39
C PHE A 82 9.90 2.36 -1.03
N ASN A 83 10.71 1.33 -1.35
CA ASN A 83 10.41 -0.05 -1.01
C ASN A 83 10.34 -0.24 0.52
N GLN A 84 11.34 0.23 1.24
CA GLN A 84 11.36 0.15 2.71
C GLN A 84 10.21 0.95 3.34
N PHE A 85 9.88 2.11 2.77
CA PHE A 85 8.75 2.91 3.20
C PHE A 85 7.42 2.14 3.06
N LEU A 86 7.18 1.49 1.92
CA LEU A 86 5.99 0.64 1.74
C LEU A 86 5.95 -0.54 2.71
N LYS A 87 7.08 -1.19 2.97
CA LYS A 87 7.17 -2.26 3.98
C LYS A 87 6.84 -1.75 5.38
N SER A 88 7.24 -0.52 5.72
CA SER A 88 6.87 0.11 6.99
C SER A 88 5.38 0.45 7.11
N CYS A 89 4.65 0.51 5.99
CA CYS A 89 3.19 0.69 5.97
C CYS A 89 2.43 -0.61 6.28
N ILE A 90 3.13 -1.74 6.47
CA ILE A 90 2.50 -3.02 6.81
C ILE A 90 2.33 -3.11 8.32
N ASP A 91 1.09 -3.20 8.77
CA ASP A 91 0.75 -3.38 10.18
C ASP A 91 0.36 -4.84 10.48
N GLU A 92 0.85 -5.38 11.59
CA GLU A 92 0.58 -6.77 11.96
C GLU A 92 -0.75 -6.95 12.72
N LYS A 93 -1.65 -5.95 12.69
CA LYS A 93 -2.92 -6.07 13.39
C LYS A 93 -3.82 -7.02 12.62
N HIS A 94 -4.55 -7.87 13.35
CA HIS A 94 -5.50 -8.81 12.74
C HIS A 94 -6.54 -8.14 11.82
N ALA A 95 -6.90 -6.88 12.08
CA ALA A 95 -7.84 -6.13 11.25
C ALA A 95 -7.33 -5.89 9.82
N SER A 96 -6.01 -5.77 9.63
CA SER A 96 -5.39 -5.48 8.34
C SER A 96 -5.15 -6.75 7.49
N MET A 97 -5.13 -7.93 8.11
CA MET A 97 -4.87 -9.19 7.41
C MET A 97 -5.90 -9.53 6.32
N ARG A 98 -7.17 -9.15 6.51
CA ARG A 98 -8.19 -9.34 5.46
C ARG A 98 -7.87 -8.49 4.24
N PHE A 99 -7.43 -7.24 4.44
CA PHE A 99 -7.05 -6.34 3.38
C PHE A 99 -5.84 -6.89 2.61
N TYR A 100 -4.78 -7.31 3.30
CA TYR A 100 -3.58 -7.87 2.66
C TYR A 100 -3.85 -9.16 1.89
N ARG A 101 -4.69 -10.07 2.42
CA ARG A 101 -5.09 -11.27 1.67
C ARG A 101 -5.83 -10.95 0.37
N ASN A 102 -6.71 -9.95 0.38
CA ASN A 102 -7.43 -9.54 -0.82
C ASN A 102 -6.47 -8.91 -1.85
N MET A 103 -5.50 -8.14 -1.37
CA MET A 103 -4.45 -7.55 -2.20
C MET A 103 -3.59 -8.61 -2.87
N LEU A 104 -3.05 -9.57 -2.10
CA LEU A 104 -2.27 -10.70 -2.64
C LEU A 104 -3.07 -11.50 -3.67
N ARG A 105 -4.36 -11.76 -3.42
CA ARG A 105 -5.23 -12.43 -4.39
C ARG A 105 -5.36 -11.65 -5.69
N TYR A 106 -5.52 -10.33 -5.64
CA TYR A 106 -5.63 -9.53 -6.86
C TYR A 106 -4.34 -9.58 -7.69
N TYR A 107 -3.19 -9.41 -7.05
CA TYR A 107 -1.91 -9.32 -7.77
C TYR A 107 -1.29 -10.68 -8.13
N HIS A 108 -1.58 -11.76 -7.39
CA HIS A 108 -1.12 -13.12 -7.73
C HIS A 108 -2.09 -13.88 -8.65
N VAL A 109 -3.27 -13.33 -8.96
CA VAL A 109 -4.16 -13.89 -10.00
C VAL A 109 -3.77 -13.39 -11.40
N VAL A 110 -2.98 -12.32 -11.49
CA VAL A 110 -2.43 -11.83 -12.76
C VAL A 110 -1.11 -12.53 -13.06
N GLU A 111 -1.16 -13.83 -13.38
CA GLU A 111 -0.13 -14.44 -14.24
C GLU A 111 -0.48 -14.12 -15.71
N PRO A 112 0.52 -13.90 -16.58
CA PRO A 112 0.34 -13.27 -17.89
C PRO A 112 -0.60 -14.08 -18.77
N ILE A 113 -1.49 -13.38 -19.48
CA ILE A 113 -2.26 -13.96 -20.57
C ILE A 113 -1.26 -14.38 -21.65
N SER A 114 -0.84 -15.64 -21.61
CA SER A 114 -0.22 -16.30 -22.75
C SER A 114 -1.35 -16.69 -23.71
N ALA A 115 -1.49 -15.94 -24.79
CA ALA A 115 -2.28 -16.32 -25.96
C ALA A 115 -1.51 -15.98 -27.24
#